data_AF-A0AAU2EYY1-F1
#
_entry.id   AF-A0AAU2EYY1-F1
#
_cell.length_a   1.000
_cell.length_b   1.000
_cell.length_c   1.000
_cell.angle_alpha   90.00
_cell.angle_beta   90.00
_cell.angle_gamma   90.00
#
_symmetry.space_group_name_H-M   'P 1'
#
loop_
_entity.id
_entity.type
_entity.pdbx_description
1 polymer ?
#
loop_
_entity_poly.entity_id
_entity_poly.type
_entity_poly.pdbx_seq_one_letter_code
_entity_poly.pdbx_strand_id
1 'polypeptide(L)' 'MPDITWEEPFCAEGANCFRIGTDPQNNAYISIAGQEDTYLTDTREALRTLIQDIKAGKADHLL' A
#
# COMPACT_ATOMS: atom_id res chain seq x y z
N MET A 1 -10.11 3.72 -14.87
CA MET A 1 -9.07 3.33 -13.90
C MET A 1 -7.93 2.66 -14.65
N PRO A 2 -6.67 2.80 -14.21
CA PRO A 2 -5.59 1.96 -14.73
C PRO A 2 -5.99 0.49 -14.53
N ASP A 3 -5.55 -0.38 -15.42
CA ASP A 3 -5.76 -1.82 -15.29
C ASP A 3 -4.83 -2.37 -14.20
N ILE A 4 -5.18 -2.11 -12.93
CA ILE A 4 -4.38 -2.47 -11.77
C ILE A 4 -4.64 -3.95 -11.45
N THR A 5 -3.58 -4.76 -11.50
CA THR A 5 -3.63 -6.15 -11.04
C THR A 5 -3.38 -6.17 -9.53
N TRP A 6 -4.38 -6.61 -8.76
CA TRP A 6 -4.32 -6.69 -7.30
C TRP A 6 -3.88 -8.07 -6.83
N GLU A 7 -2.99 -8.10 -5.85
CA GLU A 7 -2.59 -9.31 -5.14
C GLU A 7 -3.64 -9.74 -4.10
N GLU A 8 -3.42 -10.90 -3.48
CA GLU A 8 -4.21 -11.34 -2.34
C GLU A 8 -4.09 -10.35 -1.16
N PRO A 9 -5.17 -10.12 -0.39
CA PRO A 9 -5.13 -9.20 0.73
C PRO A 9 -4.16 -9.65 1.83
N PHE A 10 -3.37 -8.70 2.34
CA PHE A 10 -2.61 -8.84 3.57
C PHE A 10 -3.43 -8.29 4.74
N CYS A 11 -3.81 -9.17 5.67
CA CYS A 11 -4.62 -8.82 6.83
C CYS A 11 -3.80 -8.96 8.12
N ALA A 12 -3.73 -7.90 8.92
CA ALA A 12 -3.30 -8.00 10.31
C ALA A 12 -4.48 -8.40 11.21
N GLU A 13 -4.21 -9.17 12.26
CA GLU A 13 -5.25 -9.70 13.15
C GLU A 13 -5.99 -8.54 13.86
N GLY A 14 -7.30 -8.42 13.62
CA GLY A 14 -8.13 -7.36 14.19
C GLY A 14 -8.02 -5.98 13.52
N ALA A 15 -7.32 -5.86 12.39
CA ALA A 15 -7.13 -4.60 11.65
C ALA A 15 -7.65 -4.67 10.21
N ASN A 16 -7.47 -3.59 9.45
CA ASN A 16 -7.85 -3.51 8.04
C ASN A 16 -6.96 -4.42 7.17
N CYS A 17 -7.56 -5.05 6.16
CA CYS A 17 -6.84 -5.79 5.14
C CYS A 17 -6.40 -4.86 4.01
N PHE A 18 -5.12 -4.91 3.64
CA PHE A 18 -4.55 -4.10 2.57
C PHE A 18 -4.26 -4.96 1.34
N ARG A 19 -4.35 -4.38 0.16
CA ARG A 19 -3.95 -5.00 -1.11
C ARG A 19 -2.86 -4.17 -1.75
N ILE A 20 -1.90 -4.87 -2.34
CA ILE A 20 -0.87 -4.28 -3.19
C ILE A 20 -1.28 -4.56 -4.63
N GLY A 21 -1.14 -3.56 -5.49
CA GLY A 21 -1.44 -3.68 -6.91
C GLY A 21 -0.38 -3.05 -7.79
N THR A 22 -0.29 -3.52 -9.03
CA THR A 22 0.61 -2.95 -10.04
C THR A 22 -0.13 -2.68 -11.34
N ASP A 23 0.22 -1.60 -12.04
CA ASP A 23 -0.28 -1.30 -13.38
C ASP A 23 0.70 -1.79 -14.48
N PRO A 24 0.31 -1.73 -15.77
CA PRO A 24 1.20 -2.11 -16.88
C PRO A 24 2.45 -1.24 -17.04
N GLN A 25 2.53 -0.09 -16.35
CA GLN A 25 3.69 0.79 -16.32
C GLN A 25 4.64 0.49 -15.16
N ASN A 26 4.33 -0.53 -14.34
CA ASN A 26 5.04 -0.90 -13.12
C ASN A 26 4.96 0.14 -11.99
N ASN A 27 3.90 0.95 -11.96
CA ASN A 27 3.59 1.75 -10.78
C ASN A 27 2.96 0.86 -9.70
N ALA A 28 3.31 1.12 -8.44
CA ALA A 28 2.77 0.39 -7.30
C ALA A 28 1.64 1.16 -6.62
N TYR A 29 0.65 0.40 -6.15
CA TYR A 29 -0.56 0.90 -5.52
C TYR A 29 -0.83 0.15 -4.21
N ILE A 30 -1.36 0.85 -3.22
CA ILE A 30 -1.86 0.25 -1.98
C ILE A 30 -3.32 0.69 -1.80
N SER A 31 -4.19 -0.27 -1.51
CA SER A 31 -5.58 0.02 -1.14
C SER A 31 -6.07 -0.85 0.02
N ILE A 32 -7.19 -0.49 0.62
CA ILE A 32 -7.93 -1.35 1.55
C ILE A 32 -8.75 -2.34 0.70
N ALA A 33 -8.81 -3.60 1.12
CA ALA A 33 -9.61 -4.63 0.46
C ALA A 33 -11.09 -4.20 0.38
N GLY A 34 -11.69 -4.27 -0.82
CA GLY A 34 -13.05 -3.80 -1.08
C GLY A 34 -13.18 -2.29 -1.32
N GLN A 35 -12.07 -1.54 -1.29
CA GLN A 35 -12.00 -0.12 -1.65
C GLN A 35 -10.95 0.11 -2.74
N GLU A 36 -10.77 -0.85 -3.64
CA GLU A 36 -9.78 -0.81 -4.73
C GLU A 36 -9.94 0.41 -5.63
N ASP A 37 -11.07 1.11 -5.59
CA ASP A 37 -11.32 2.36 -6.31
C ASP A 37 -10.67 3.60 -5.66
N THR A 38 -10.29 3.51 -4.37
CA THR A 38 -9.68 4.59 -3.57
C THR A 38 -8.27 4.18 -3.16
N TYR A 39 -7.40 4.00 -4.16
CA TYR A 39 -6.02 3.56 -3.95
C TYR A 39 -5.07 4.73 -3.73
N LEU A 40 -4.04 4.50 -2.92
CA LEU A 40 -2.87 5.35 -2.85
C LEU A 40 -1.93 4.97 -4.00
N THR A 41 -1.65 5.94 -4.86
CA THR A 41 -0.57 5.86 -5.85
C THR A 41 0.70 6.27 -5.13
N ASP A 42 1.61 5.32 -4.91
CA ASP A 42 2.89 5.67 -4.30
C ASP A 42 3.79 6.31 -5.35
N THR A 43 4.42 7.43 -5.01
CA THR A 43 5.50 7.99 -5.81
C THR A 43 6.82 7.50 -5.21
N ARG A 44 7.92 7.48 -5.98
CA ARG A 44 9.24 7.15 -5.43
C ARG A 44 9.58 7.93 -4.13
N GLU A 45 9.00 9.11 -3.99
CA GLU A 45 9.20 10.03 -2.88
C GLU A 45 8.35 9.64 -1.66
N ALA A 46 7.14 9.12 -1.87
CA ALA A 46 6.30 8.61 -0.79
C ALA A 46 6.80 7.25 -0.28
N LEU A 47 7.31 6.35 -1.15
CA LEU A 47 8.00 5.13 -0.74
C LEU A 47 9.26 5.44 0.09
N ARG A 48 10.05 6.43 -0.36
CA ARG A 48 11.23 6.89 0.38
C ARG A 48 10.85 7.42 1.76
N THR A 49 9.78 8.20 1.84
CA THR A 49 9.28 8.76 3.10
C THR A 49 8.82 7.65 4.04
N LEU A 50 8.05 6.68 3.54
CA LEU A 50 7.60 5.53 4.31
C LEU A 50 8.78 4.73 4.90
N ILE A 51 9.79 4.41 4.08
CA ILE A 51 10.99 3.69 4.53
C ILE A 51 11.75 4.50 5.61
N GLN A 52 11.84 5.83 5.46
CA GLN A 52 12.48 6.69 6.45
C GLN A 52 11.69 6.73 7.76
N ASP A 53 10.36 6.78 7.69
CA ASP A 53 9.49 6.83 8.86
C ASP A 53 9.46 5.50 9.62
N ILE A 54 9.50 4.36 8.92
CA ILE A 54 9.71 3.04 9.53
C ILE A 54 11.06 3.00 10.27
N LYS A 55 12.14 3.44 9.63
CA LYS A 55 13.47 3.48 10.26
C LYS A 55 13.55 4.44 11.44
N ALA A 56 12.73 5.48 11.45
CA ALA A 56 12.63 6.45 12.53
C ALA A 56 11.72 5.96 13.69
N GLY A 57 11.20 4.73 13.62
CA GLY A 57 10.30 4.17 14.62
C GLY A 57 8.91 4.80 14.62
N LYS A 58 8.57 5.62 13.62
CA LYS A 58 7.24 6.25 13.56
C LYS A 58 6.15 5.25 13.21
N ALA A 59 6.50 4.11 12.62
CA ALA A 59 5.60 3.00 12.34
C ALA A 59 5.60 1.92 13.43
N ASP A 60 6.32 2.11 14.55
CA ASP A 60 6.43 1.08 15.61
C ASP A 60 5.08 0.76 16.28
N HIS A 61 4.08 1.65 16.13
CA HIS A 61 2.72 1.44 16.61
C HIS A 61 1.82 0.66 15.62
N LEU A 62 2.37 0.25 14.47
CA LEU A 62 1.70 -0.56 13.45
C LEU A 62 2.11 -2.05 13.51
N LEU A 63 3.00 -2.42 14.43
CA LEU A 63 3.43 -3.79 14.75
C LEU A 63 2.85 -4.23 16.10
#